data_AF-A0A951X135-F1
#
_entry.id   AF-A0A951X135-F1
#
_cell.length_a   1.000
_cell.length_b   1.000
_cell.length_c   1.000
_cell.angle_alpha   90.00
_cell.angle_beta   90.00
_cell.angle_gamma   90.00
#
_symmetry.space_group_name_H-M   'P 1'
#
loop_
_entity.id
_entity.type
_entity.pdbx_description
1 polymer ?
#
loop_
_entity_poly.entity_id
_entity_poly.type
_entity_poly.pdbx_seq_one_letter_code
_entity_poly.pdbx_strand_id
1 'polypeptide(L)'
;MSFLKNLFGGARLDGDVLARSKEIKEYAQIDLLSCFVTPRLPHEPAEQKRWSRVLPKPYMETLALLQKQGWLAQSPDGFYQVTAAGMPFVETYRQRTEAAKAEAMAKVRKALEQKMTSEALTVRRQYENLTPLGKADWTGPEPQMDHSAVTRRIFFLEHWLLDGLSPETQAWLKLYAAEEHLWGAYWRQPAAEIPSYVQAELARADQDISEAAYWKAYQLGLYVDNQETWQRCKGGDHVRRMEIVGPDDEFTCEHCRAARGKEYLVVRVPELPHRECTSPRGCRCRYEPVLETVEEIPLHG
;
A
#
# COMPACT_ATOMS: atom_id res chain seq x y z
N MET A 1 7.36 -31.92 22.60
CA MET A 1 6.52 -32.56 23.65
C MET A 1 5.42 -31.62 24.19
N SER A 2 4.59 -31.01 23.32
CA SER A 2 3.51 -30.08 23.76
C SER A 2 2.13 -30.41 23.20
N PHE A 3 1.98 -31.50 22.44
CA PHE A 3 0.74 -31.84 21.76
C PHE A 3 -0.32 -32.54 22.65
N LEU A 4 0.04 -32.94 23.88
CA LEU A 4 -0.85 -33.74 24.75
C LEU A 4 -1.46 -32.97 25.94
N LYS A 5 -1.23 -31.66 26.10
CA LYS A 5 -1.85 -30.86 27.18
C LYS A 5 -3.27 -30.35 26.88
N ASN A 6 -3.82 -30.63 25.70
CA ASN A 6 -5.04 -29.98 25.20
C ASN A 6 -6.37 -30.66 25.57
N LEU A 7 -6.40 -31.71 26.39
CA LEU A 7 -7.63 -32.49 26.56
C LEU A 7 -8.50 -32.15 27.79
N PHE A 8 -8.00 -31.60 28.90
CA PHE A 8 -8.86 -31.42 30.10
C PHE A 8 -8.57 -30.22 31.03
N GLY A 9 -7.84 -29.19 30.59
CA GLY A 9 -7.67 -27.97 31.38
C GLY A 9 -7.45 -26.78 30.46
N GLY A 10 -8.31 -25.77 30.54
CA GLY A 10 -8.31 -24.63 29.63
C GLY A 10 -6.89 -24.07 29.46
N ALA A 11 -6.31 -24.27 28.27
CA ALA A 11 -4.94 -23.87 28.02
C ALA A 11 -4.81 -22.37 28.26
N ARG A 12 -4.12 -22.00 29.35
CA ARG A 12 -3.64 -20.64 29.56
C ARG A 12 -2.74 -20.33 28.37
N LEU A 13 -3.11 -19.32 27.60
CA LEU A 13 -2.27 -18.89 26.50
C LEU A 13 -1.01 -18.27 27.09
N ASP A 14 0.13 -18.60 26.50
CA ASP A 14 1.39 -17.95 26.81
C ASP A 14 1.59 -16.81 25.79
N GLY A 15 1.31 -15.57 26.23
CA GLY A 15 1.30 -14.42 25.34
C GLY A 15 2.68 -14.11 24.75
N ASP A 16 3.76 -14.36 25.50
CA ASP A 16 5.13 -14.16 25.04
C ASP A 16 5.51 -15.17 23.95
N VAL A 17 5.11 -16.43 24.14
CA VAL A 17 5.30 -17.48 23.13
C VAL A 17 4.56 -17.12 21.85
N LEU A 18 3.28 -16.72 21.95
CA LEU A 18 2.49 -16.36 20.76
C LEU A 18 3.08 -15.14 20.04
N ALA A 19 3.47 -14.09 20.76
CA ALA A 19 4.01 -12.86 20.18
C ALA A 19 5.34 -13.12 19.42
N ARG A 20 6.14 -14.08 19.89
CA ARG A 20 7.45 -14.44 19.30
C ARG A 20 7.37 -15.63 18.33
N SER A 21 6.22 -16.27 18.19
CA SER A 21 6.10 -17.49 17.40
C SER A 21 6.33 -17.29 15.91
N LYS A 22 6.94 -18.28 15.26
CA LYS A 22 7.09 -18.34 13.80
C LYS A 22 5.92 -19.05 13.11
N GLU A 23 5.01 -19.65 13.88
CA GLU A 23 3.87 -20.39 13.36
C GLU A 23 2.67 -19.47 13.11
N ILE A 24 2.16 -19.44 11.87
CA ILE A 24 1.07 -18.54 11.47
C ILE A 24 -0.16 -18.65 12.37
N LYS A 25 -0.55 -19.87 12.75
CA LYS A 25 -1.69 -20.10 13.64
C LYS A 25 -1.48 -19.52 15.04
N GLU A 26 -0.24 -19.45 15.50
CA GLU A 26 0.09 -18.94 16.82
C GLU A 26 0.11 -17.41 16.81
N TYR A 27 0.90 -16.79 15.93
CA TYR A 27 1.00 -15.33 15.91
C TYR A 27 -0.26 -14.65 15.33
N ALA A 28 -1.08 -15.33 14.53
CA ALA A 28 -2.38 -14.80 14.07
C ALA A 28 -3.33 -14.45 15.22
N GLN A 29 -3.21 -15.11 16.38
CA GLN A 29 -4.02 -14.78 17.55
C GLN A 29 -3.62 -13.42 18.16
N ILE A 30 -2.31 -13.13 18.20
CA ILE A 30 -1.81 -11.84 18.70
C ILE A 30 -1.99 -10.74 17.65
N ASP A 31 -1.87 -11.07 16.37
CA ASP A 31 -2.20 -10.14 15.29
C ASP A 31 -3.67 -9.71 15.38
N LEU A 32 -4.60 -10.66 15.53
CA LEU A 32 -6.01 -10.36 15.76
C LEU A 32 -6.22 -9.51 17.02
N LEU A 33 -5.56 -9.83 18.13
CA LEU A 33 -5.61 -9.02 19.35
C LEU A 33 -5.17 -7.58 19.08
N SER A 34 -4.10 -7.39 18.31
CA SER A 34 -3.53 -6.07 17.99
C SER A 34 -4.49 -5.16 17.20
N CYS A 35 -5.43 -5.75 16.47
CA CYS A 35 -6.48 -5.01 15.76
C CYS A 35 -7.40 -4.22 16.70
N PHE A 36 -7.44 -4.55 17.99
CA PHE A 36 -8.30 -3.94 19.02
C PHE A 36 -7.55 -3.03 19.99
N VAL A 37 -6.35 -2.55 19.65
CA VAL A 37 -5.66 -1.56 20.51
C VAL A 37 -6.50 -0.29 20.68
N THR A 38 -7.13 0.15 19.59
CA THR A 38 -8.20 1.16 19.64
C THR A 38 -9.55 0.46 19.74
N PRO A 39 -10.49 0.95 20.59
CA PRO A 39 -11.83 0.38 20.69
C PRO A 39 -12.50 0.25 19.32
N ARG A 40 -12.99 -0.94 18.98
CA ARG A 40 -13.73 -1.18 17.73
C ARG A 40 -14.73 -2.32 17.84
N LEU A 41 -15.74 -2.31 16.98
CA LEU A 41 -16.60 -3.47 16.77
C LEU A 41 -15.81 -4.64 16.16
N PRO A 42 -16.32 -5.88 16.28
CA PRO A 42 -15.80 -7.01 15.51
C PRO A 42 -15.70 -6.69 14.02
N HIS A 43 -14.73 -7.31 13.34
CA HIS A 43 -14.60 -7.20 11.88
C HIS A 43 -15.89 -7.65 11.17
N GLU A 44 -16.13 -7.16 9.95
CA GLU A 44 -17.29 -7.55 9.15
C GLU A 44 -17.27 -9.06 8.80
N PRO A 45 -18.43 -9.70 8.53
CA PRO A 45 -18.51 -11.15 8.33
C PRO A 45 -17.55 -11.73 7.28
N ALA A 46 -17.29 -11.00 6.20
CA ALA A 46 -16.34 -11.41 5.16
C ALA A 46 -14.90 -11.51 5.70
N GLU A 47 -14.50 -10.58 6.55
CA GLU A 47 -13.19 -10.53 7.16
C GLU A 47 -13.06 -11.54 8.31
N GLN A 48 -14.12 -11.74 9.12
CA GLN A 48 -14.16 -12.81 10.11
C GLN A 48 -13.91 -14.20 9.49
N LYS A 49 -14.48 -14.45 8.30
CA LYS A 49 -14.24 -15.69 7.54
C LYS A 49 -12.78 -15.83 7.11
N ARG A 50 -12.11 -14.73 6.73
CA ARG A 50 -10.68 -14.75 6.37
C ARG A 50 -9.82 -15.09 7.59
N TRP A 51 -10.05 -14.43 8.71
CA TRP A 51 -9.38 -14.73 9.97
C TRP A 51 -9.57 -16.19 10.41
N SER A 52 -10.78 -16.71 10.32
CA SER A 52 -11.09 -18.09 10.73
C SER A 52 -10.31 -19.16 9.95
N ARG A 53 -9.75 -18.84 8.77
CA ARG A 53 -8.91 -19.76 7.99
C ARG A 53 -7.50 -19.89 8.53
N VAL A 54 -7.02 -18.88 9.24
CA VAL A 54 -5.63 -18.78 9.71
C VAL A 54 -5.49 -18.90 11.22
N LEU A 55 -6.59 -18.68 11.95
CA LEU A 55 -6.67 -18.91 13.39
C LEU A 55 -6.79 -20.41 13.73
N PRO A 56 -6.36 -20.81 14.93
CA PRO A 56 -6.52 -22.19 15.41
C PRO A 56 -7.97 -22.52 15.80
N LYS A 57 -8.80 -21.49 16.01
CA LYS A 57 -10.23 -21.57 16.34
C LYS A 57 -11.03 -20.58 15.48
N PRO A 58 -12.34 -20.77 15.31
CA PRO A 58 -13.20 -19.76 14.69
C PRO A 58 -13.00 -18.37 15.31
N TYR A 59 -13.19 -17.33 14.50
CA TYR A 59 -12.93 -15.94 14.90
C TYR A 59 -13.59 -15.56 16.23
N MET A 60 -14.89 -15.81 16.40
CA MET A 60 -15.62 -15.45 17.63
C MET A 60 -15.16 -16.27 18.84
N GLU A 61 -14.80 -17.54 18.65
CA GLU A 61 -14.22 -18.35 19.73
C GLU A 61 -12.84 -17.87 20.15
N THR A 62 -12.06 -17.32 19.20
CA THR A 62 -10.77 -16.70 19.49
C THR A 62 -10.95 -15.43 20.31
N LEU A 63 -11.91 -14.56 19.98
CA LEU A 63 -12.23 -13.39 20.82
C LEU A 63 -12.66 -13.79 22.23
N ALA A 64 -13.56 -14.78 22.36
CA ALA A 64 -13.99 -15.29 23.66
C ALA A 64 -12.82 -15.88 24.47
N LEU A 65 -11.87 -16.55 23.80
CA LEU A 65 -10.64 -17.04 24.43
C LEU A 65 -9.77 -15.88 24.94
N LEU A 66 -9.53 -14.85 24.13
CA LEU A 66 -8.76 -13.66 24.53
C LEU A 66 -9.41 -12.91 25.70
N GLN A 67 -10.74 -12.84 25.73
CA GLN A 67 -11.49 -12.31 26.88
C GLN A 67 -11.30 -13.16 28.13
N LYS A 68 -11.35 -14.50 27.99
CA LYS A 68 -11.12 -15.43 29.11
C LYS A 68 -9.70 -15.32 29.67
N GLN A 69 -8.70 -14.99 28.86
CA GLN A 69 -7.34 -14.70 29.33
C GLN A 69 -7.19 -13.31 29.98
N GLY A 70 -8.24 -12.47 29.90
CA GLY A 70 -8.21 -11.09 30.38
C GLY A 70 -7.42 -10.14 29.49
N TRP A 71 -7.09 -10.52 28.25
CA TRP A 71 -6.31 -9.71 27.30
C TRP A 71 -7.17 -8.80 26.44
N LEU A 72 -8.46 -9.12 26.34
CA LEU A 72 -9.44 -8.37 25.59
C LEU A 72 -10.67 -8.11 26.48
N ALA A 73 -11.21 -6.90 26.44
CA ALA A 73 -12.46 -6.55 27.11
C ALA A 73 -13.50 -6.14 26.06
N GLN A 74 -14.78 -6.32 26.40
CA GLN A 74 -15.91 -5.84 25.59
C GLN A 74 -16.71 -4.84 26.41
N SER A 75 -17.03 -3.69 25.80
CA SER A 75 -17.91 -2.69 26.39
C SER A 75 -19.38 -3.09 26.26
N PRO A 76 -20.31 -2.45 27.01
CA PRO A 76 -21.75 -2.67 26.85
C PRO A 76 -22.25 -2.41 25.43
N ASP A 77 -21.64 -1.45 24.72
CA ASP A 77 -21.97 -1.09 23.33
C ASP A 77 -21.37 -2.06 22.30
N GLY A 78 -20.74 -3.15 22.75
CA GLY A 78 -20.22 -4.21 21.90
C GLY A 78 -18.81 -3.97 21.34
N PHE A 79 -18.15 -2.87 21.70
CA PHE A 79 -16.78 -2.57 21.28
C PHE A 79 -15.79 -3.44 22.05
N TYR A 80 -14.79 -3.95 21.33
CA TYR A 80 -13.68 -4.68 21.91
C TYR A 80 -12.43 -3.79 22.02
N GLN A 81 -11.69 -3.97 23.10
CA GLN A 81 -10.42 -3.28 23.33
C GLN A 81 -9.41 -4.17 24.06
N VAL A 82 -8.14 -4.07 23.67
CA VAL A 82 -7.01 -4.69 24.39
C VAL A 82 -6.92 -4.14 25.81
N THR A 83 -6.78 -5.01 26.80
CA THR A 83 -6.61 -4.60 28.21
C THR A 83 -5.15 -4.27 28.51
N ALA A 84 -4.89 -3.65 29.67
CA ALA A 84 -3.54 -3.44 30.17
C ALA A 84 -2.74 -4.75 30.30
N ALA A 85 -3.41 -5.89 30.55
CA ALA A 85 -2.75 -7.20 30.64
C ALA A 85 -2.40 -7.79 29.27
N GLY A 86 -3.15 -7.45 28.21
CA GLY A 86 -2.85 -7.89 26.84
C GLY A 86 -1.82 -7.02 26.13
N MET A 87 -1.69 -5.75 26.53
CA MET A 87 -0.85 -4.75 25.84
C MET A 87 0.63 -5.17 25.67
N PRO A 88 1.32 -5.73 26.69
CA PRO A 88 2.73 -6.12 26.53
C PRO A 88 2.98 -7.15 25.42
N PHE A 89 2.02 -8.07 25.19
CA PHE A 89 2.11 -9.06 24.12
C PHE A 89 1.90 -8.44 22.75
N VAL A 90 0.98 -7.48 22.65
CA VAL A 90 0.76 -6.70 21.43
C VAL A 90 1.99 -5.85 21.10
N GLU A 91 2.60 -5.20 22.08
CA GLU A 91 3.83 -4.42 21.90
C GLU A 91 4.99 -5.29 21.43
N THR A 92 5.19 -6.45 22.05
CA THR A 92 6.22 -7.42 21.64
C THR A 92 6.02 -7.88 20.21
N TYR A 93 4.76 -8.17 19.82
CA TYR A 93 4.44 -8.55 18.46
C TYR A 93 4.65 -7.41 17.46
N ARG A 94 4.26 -6.18 17.80
CA ARG A 94 4.49 -4.98 16.97
C ARG A 94 5.98 -4.72 16.74
N GLN A 95 6.80 -4.76 17.78
CA GLN A 95 8.26 -4.59 17.64
C GLN A 95 8.85 -5.64 16.69
N ARG A 96 8.38 -6.89 16.77
CA ARG A 96 8.80 -7.95 15.86
C ARG A 96 8.36 -7.66 14.42
N THR A 97 7.11 -7.28 14.18
CA THR A 97 6.61 -7.03 12.82
C THR A 97 7.25 -5.78 12.21
N GLU A 98 7.52 -4.76 13.01
CA GLU A 98 8.30 -3.57 12.63
C GLU A 98 9.73 -3.95 12.25
N ALA A 99 10.41 -4.76 13.07
CA ALA A 99 11.77 -5.24 12.75
C ALA A 99 11.80 -6.08 11.47
N ALA A 100 10.82 -6.97 11.29
CA ALA A 100 10.69 -7.77 10.06
C ALA A 100 10.42 -6.90 8.82
N LYS A 101 9.58 -5.86 8.97
CA LYS A 101 9.32 -4.87 7.90
C LYS A 101 10.58 -4.09 7.56
N ALA A 102 11.30 -3.59 8.55
CA ALA A 102 12.55 -2.85 8.36
C ALA A 102 13.62 -3.70 7.66
N GLU A 103 13.76 -4.97 8.04
CA GLU A 103 14.67 -5.91 7.37
C GLU A 103 14.26 -6.15 5.90
N ALA A 104 12.97 -6.36 5.64
CA ALA A 104 12.45 -6.54 4.29
C ALA A 104 12.65 -5.28 3.43
N MET A 105 12.38 -4.10 3.99
CA MET A 105 12.62 -2.80 3.34
C MET A 105 14.08 -2.60 2.96
N ALA A 106 15.02 -2.89 3.87
CA ALA A 106 16.45 -2.79 3.58
C ALA A 106 16.89 -3.75 2.45
N LYS A 107 16.37 -4.99 2.44
CA LYS A 107 16.64 -5.96 1.37
C LYS A 107 16.04 -5.52 0.03
N VAL A 108 14.81 -4.99 0.03
CA VAL A 108 14.15 -4.42 -1.16
C VAL A 108 14.97 -3.26 -1.71
N ARG A 109 15.37 -2.31 -0.86
CA ARG A 109 16.20 -1.17 -1.26
C ARG A 109 17.49 -1.64 -1.95
N LYS A 110 18.22 -2.56 -1.32
CA LYS A 110 19.47 -3.11 -1.87
C LYS A 110 19.28 -3.79 -3.23
N ALA A 111 18.18 -4.51 -3.43
CA ALA A 111 17.85 -5.11 -4.73
C ALA A 111 17.50 -4.04 -5.77
N LEU A 112 16.74 -3.02 -5.39
CA LEU A 112 16.34 -1.90 -6.25
C LEU A 112 17.52 -1.00 -6.65
N GLU A 113 18.50 -0.76 -5.77
CA GLU A 113 19.75 -0.06 -6.10
C GLU A 113 20.51 -0.75 -7.24
N GLN A 114 20.42 -2.09 -7.32
CA GLN A 114 20.99 -2.91 -8.39
C GLN A 114 20.02 -3.11 -9.57
N LYS A 115 18.86 -2.42 -9.55
CA LYS A 115 17.77 -2.55 -10.53
C LYS A 115 17.22 -3.98 -10.66
N MET A 116 17.37 -4.80 -9.62
CA MET A 116 16.87 -6.18 -9.55
C MET A 116 15.39 -6.20 -9.10
N THR A 117 14.49 -5.72 -9.97
CA THR A 117 13.07 -5.51 -9.63
C THR A 117 12.33 -6.81 -9.25
N SER A 118 12.65 -7.93 -9.91
CA SER A 118 12.08 -9.25 -9.58
C SER A 118 12.51 -9.74 -8.19
N GLU A 119 13.74 -9.47 -7.78
CA GLU A 119 14.24 -9.82 -6.44
C GLU A 119 13.56 -8.95 -5.38
N ALA A 120 13.48 -7.64 -5.61
CA ALA A 120 12.75 -6.72 -4.73
C ALA A 120 11.30 -7.19 -4.50
N LEU A 121 10.59 -7.56 -5.58
CA LEU A 121 9.23 -8.08 -5.50
C LEU A 121 9.17 -9.42 -4.75
N THR A 122 10.17 -10.29 -4.93
CA THR A 122 10.26 -11.58 -4.23
C THR A 122 10.42 -11.37 -2.73
N VAL A 123 11.33 -10.49 -2.30
CA VAL A 123 11.54 -10.14 -0.89
C VAL A 123 10.27 -9.56 -0.29
N ARG A 124 9.61 -8.64 -0.99
CA ARG A 124 8.33 -8.06 -0.54
C ARG A 124 7.25 -9.14 -0.37
N ARG A 125 7.06 -10.02 -1.36
CA ARG A 125 6.07 -11.11 -1.29
C ARG A 125 6.38 -12.09 -0.16
N GLN A 126 7.65 -12.36 0.11
CA GLN A 126 8.05 -13.18 1.26
C GLN A 126 7.63 -12.52 2.57
N TYR A 127 7.80 -11.20 2.72
CA TYR A 127 7.31 -10.46 3.87
C TYR A 127 5.77 -10.48 3.97
N GLU A 128 5.05 -10.26 2.87
CA GLU A 128 3.57 -10.33 2.82
C GLU A 128 3.05 -11.71 3.24
N ASN A 129 3.71 -12.80 2.82
CA ASN A 129 3.34 -14.16 3.19
C ASN A 129 3.56 -14.46 4.68
N LEU A 130 4.31 -13.62 5.40
CA LEU A 130 4.47 -13.72 6.85
C LEU A 130 3.34 -13.01 7.61
N THR A 131 2.45 -12.24 6.95
CA THR A 131 1.28 -11.68 7.63
C THR A 131 0.10 -12.66 7.59
N PRO A 132 -0.70 -12.78 8.67
CA PRO A 132 -1.75 -13.80 8.75
C PRO A 132 -2.76 -13.75 7.61
N LEU A 133 -3.12 -12.55 7.14
CA LEU A 133 -4.11 -12.39 6.09
C LEU A 133 -3.51 -12.26 4.68
N GLY A 134 -2.19 -12.44 4.55
CA GLY A 134 -1.46 -12.29 3.29
C GLY A 134 -1.50 -10.88 2.71
N LYS A 135 -1.79 -9.88 3.55
CA LYS A 135 -1.76 -8.46 3.20
C LYS A 135 -0.73 -7.79 4.10
N ALA A 136 0.32 -7.22 3.52
CA ALA A 136 1.17 -6.29 4.24
C ALA A 136 0.36 -5.06 4.66
N ASP A 137 0.80 -4.39 5.70
CA ASP A 137 0.32 -3.07 6.09
C ASP A 137 0.75 -2.05 5.03
N TRP A 138 -0.04 -2.05 3.95
CA TRP A 138 0.10 -1.21 2.78
C TRP A 138 -0.46 0.16 3.12
N THR A 139 0.33 1.21 2.94
CA THR A 139 -0.18 2.56 3.16
C THR A 139 -0.85 3.04 1.87
N GLY A 140 -2.18 2.92 1.78
CA GLY A 140 -3.00 3.47 0.69
C GLY A 140 -3.82 2.43 -0.11
N PRO A 141 -4.27 2.74 -1.34
CA PRO A 141 -4.86 1.74 -2.23
C PRO A 141 -3.81 0.77 -2.76
N GLU A 142 -4.10 -0.54 -2.76
CA GLU A 142 -3.24 -1.60 -3.29
C GLU A 142 -2.97 -1.37 -4.80
N PRO A 143 -1.71 -1.42 -5.29
CA PRO A 143 -1.43 -1.08 -6.69
C PRO A 143 -1.91 -2.18 -7.63
N GLN A 144 -2.18 -1.83 -8.88
CA GLN A 144 -2.55 -2.80 -9.89
C GLN A 144 -1.35 -3.70 -10.29
N MET A 145 -1.67 -4.96 -10.58
CA MET A 145 -0.85 -6.18 -10.43
C MET A 145 0.42 -6.37 -11.31
N ASP A 146 1.12 -5.34 -11.78
CA ASP A 146 2.41 -5.52 -12.50
C ASP A 146 3.59 -4.75 -11.89
N HIS A 147 3.90 -5.06 -10.63
CA HIS A 147 4.93 -4.36 -9.87
C HIS A 147 6.33 -4.43 -10.51
N SER A 148 6.71 -5.54 -11.15
CA SER A 148 8.06 -5.69 -11.71
C SER A 148 8.25 -4.93 -13.02
N ALA A 149 7.21 -4.81 -13.87
CA ALA A 149 7.29 -4.02 -15.08
C ALA A 149 7.27 -2.51 -14.77
N VAL A 150 6.41 -2.08 -13.86
CA VAL A 150 6.29 -0.66 -13.45
C VAL A 150 7.60 -0.17 -12.83
N THR A 151 8.14 -0.88 -11.83
CA THR A 151 9.43 -0.51 -11.21
C THR A 151 10.57 -0.46 -12.21
N ARG A 152 10.60 -1.36 -13.20
CA ARG A 152 11.60 -1.33 -14.27
C ARG A 152 11.44 -0.07 -15.13
N ARG A 153 10.22 0.27 -15.54
CA ARG A 153 9.95 1.48 -16.34
C ARG A 153 10.33 2.75 -15.59
N ILE A 154 10.12 2.82 -14.27
CA ILE A 154 10.56 3.94 -13.43
C ILE A 154 12.08 4.15 -13.54
N PHE A 155 12.89 3.08 -13.44
CA PHE A 155 14.36 3.21 -13.51
C PHE A 155 14.88 3.71 -14.84
N PHE A 156 14.23 3.34 -15.94
CA PHE A 156 14.62 3.73 -17.30
C PHE A 156 13.84 4.94 -17.81
N LEU A 157 13.09 5.63 -16.94
CA LEU A 157 12.33 6.81 -17.32
C LEU A 157 13.26 7.96 -17.70
N GLU A 158 13.19 8.40 -18.95
CA GLU A 158 13.81 9.62 -19.45
C GLU A 158 12.69 10.57 -19.84
N HIS A 159 12.43 11.58 -19.02
CA HIS A 159 11.23 12.40 -19.14
C HIS A 159 11.42 13.79 -18.53
N TRP A 160 10.71 14.79 -19.05
CA TRP A 160 10.81 16.20 -18.64
C TRP A 160 10.46 16.43 -17.17
N LEU A 161 9.79 15.48 -16.52
CA LEU A 161 9.56 15.49 -15.07
C LEU A 161 10.86 15.55 -14.26
N LEU A 162 11.99 15.18 -14.85
CA LEU A 162 13.30 15.16 -14.22
C LEU A 162 14.19 16.34 -14.63
N ASP A 163 13.69 17.23 -15.50
CA ASP A 163 14.45 18.39 -15.97
C ASP A 163 14.86 19.30 -14.81
N GLY A 164 16.09 19.83 -14.88
CA GLY A 164 16.65 20.74 -13.86
C GLY A 164 17.23 20.04 -12.63
N LEU A 165 17.09 18.71 -12.50
CA LEU A 165 17.67 17.93 -11.39
C LEU A 165 19.00 17.30 -11.80
N SER A 166 19.92 17.17 -10.83
CA SER A 166 21.18 16.45 -11.06
C SER A 166 20.95 14.96 -11.33
N PRO A 167 21.84 14.28 -12.07
CA PRO A 167 21.76 12.84 -12.28
C PRO A 167 21.63 12.03 -10.99
N GLU A 168 22.31 12.47 -9.92
CA GLU A 168 22.26 11.87 -8.59
C GLU A 168 20.87 11.99 -7.96
N THR A 169 20.24 13.16 -8.03
CA THR A 169 18.86 13.36 -7.57
C THR A 169 17.87 12.57 -8.41
N GLN A 170 18.05 12.53 -9.74
CA GLN A 170 17.21 11.73 -10.62
C GLN A 170 17.28 10.24 -10.29
N ALA A 171 18.50 9.70 -10.07
CA ALA A 171 18.69 8.31 -9.69
C ALA A 171 18.03 7.99 -8.34
N TRP A 172 18.19 8.89 -7.35
CA TRP A 172 17.56 8.74 -6.05
C TRP A 172 16.03 8.80 -6.13
N LEU A 173 15.46 9.74 -6.88
CA LEU A 173 14.00 9.85 -7.05
C LEU A 173 13.40 8.63 -7.76
N LYS A 174 14.09 8.06 -8.75
CA LYS A 174 13.65 6.82 -9.42
C LYS A 174 13.67 5.63 -8.46
N LEU A 175 14.70 5.52 -7.61
CA LEU A 175 14.76 4.51 -6.56
C LEU A 175 13.59 4.68 -5.58
N TYR A 176 13.39 5.92 -5.10
CA TYR A 176 12.34 6.24 -4.14
C TYR A 176 10.94 6.00 -4.71
N ALA A 177 10.67 6.37 -5.97
CA ALA A 177 9.40 6.08 -6.65
C ALA A 177 9.16 4.58 -6.83
N ALA A 178 10.21 3.79 -7.09
CA ALA A 178 10.10 2.34 -7.16
C ALA A 178 9.78 1.73 -5.78
N GLU A 179 10.37 2.24 -4.70
CA GLU A 179 10.03 1.83 -3.34
C GLU A 179 8.62 2.22 -2.94
N GLU A 180 8.18 3.45 -3.26
CA GLU A 180 6.81 3.92 -3.04
C GLU A 180 5.80 3.00 -3.72
N HIS A 181 6.04 2.63 -4.98
CA HIS A 181 5.22 1.66 -5.71
C HIS A 181 5.21 0.25 -5.07
N LEU A 182 6.24 -0.12 -4.29
CA LEU A 182 6.30 -1.41 -3.60
C LEU A 182 5.74 -1.38 -2.17
N TRP A 183 5.69 -0.23 -1.50
CA TRP A 183 5.31 -0.16 -0.08
C TRP A 183 3.98 0.52 0.19
N GLY A 184 3.52 1.39 -0.71
CA GLY A 184 2.36 2.21 -0.41
C GLY A 184 2.28 3.46 -1.24
N ALA A 185 1.09 3.77 -1.78
CA ALA A 185 0.82 5.08 -2.33
C ALA A 185 1.00 6.22 -1.31
N TYR A 186 0.98 5.93 0.00
CA TYR A 186 1.23 6.91 1.07
C TYR A 186 2.54 6.66 1.82
N TRP A 187 3.41 5.78 1.31
CA TRP A 187 4.68 5.52 1.97
C TRP A 187 5.60 6.74 1.79
N ARG A 188 6.24 7.17 2.87
CA ARG A 188 7.10 8.36 2.87
C ARG A 188 8.42 8.08 3.55
N GLN A 189 9.49 8.54 2.93
CA GLN A 189 10.81 8.54 3.54
C GLN A 189 10.90 9.68 4.59
N PRO A 190 11.39 9.40 5.82
CA PRO A 190 11.63 10.44 6.81
C PRO A 190 12.60 11.50 6.29
N ALA A 191 12.36 12.77 6.62
CA ALA A 191 13.19 13.89 6.16
C ALA A 191 14.69 13.70 6.48
N ALA A 192 15.01 13.08 7.62
CA ALA A 192 16.39 12.79 8.04
C ALA A 192 17.12 11.77 7.14
N GLU A 193 16.39 10.97 6.37
CA GLU A 193 16.96 9.97 5.47
C GLU A 193 17.07 10.47 4.01
N ILE A 194 16.54 11.66 3.71
CA ILE A 194 16.63 12.26 2.38
C ILE A 194 18.04 12.88 2.23
N PRO A 195 18.82 12.53 1.20
CA PRO A 195 20.17 13.07 1.04
C PRO A 195 20.18 14.58 0.87
N SER A 196 21.16 15.26 1.48
CA SER A 196 21.22 16.74 1.48
C SER A 196 21.23 17.38 0.08
N TYR A 197 21.82 16.72 -0.91
CA TYR A 197 21.79 17.20 -2.30
C TYR A 197 20.38 17.17 -2.89
N VAL A 198 19.57 16.13 -2.57
CA VAL A 198 18.15 16.07 -2.93
C VAL A 198 17.37 17.14 -2.19
N GLN A 199 17.68 17.34 -0.89
CA GLN A 199 17.02 18.38 -0.10
C GLN A 199 17.21 19.77 -0.71
N ALA A 200 18.44 20.08 -1.15
CA ALA A 200 18.76 21.36 -1.76
C ALA A 200 18.02 21.58 -3.10
N GLU A 201 17.94 20.55 -3.95
CA GLU A 201 17.29 20.65 -5.26
C GLU A 201 15.75 20.65 -5.19
N LEU A 202 15.16 20.00 -4.19
CA LEU A 202 13.71 19.94 -4.00
C LEU A 202 13.19 20.96 -2.97
N ALA A 203 14.05 21.80 -2.40
CA ALA A 203 13.66 22.78 -1.39
C ALA A 203 12.59 23.73 -1.92
N ARG A 204 11.53 23.90 -1.13
CA ARG A 204 10.44 24.83 -1.40
C ARG A 204 10.05 25.56 -0.12
N ALA A 205 9.69 26.84 -0.25
CA ALA A 205 9.31 27.65 0.90
C ALA A 205 7.97 27.23 1.53
N ASP A 206 7.10 26.60 0.74
CA ASP A 206 5.72 26.25 1.07
C ASP A 206 5.52 24.77 1.44
N GLN A 207 6.59 23.98 1.49
CA GLN A 207 6.49 22.53 1.62
C GLN A 207 7.67 21.93 2.39
N ASP A 208 7.38 21.01 3.31
CA ASP A 208 8.39 20.17 3.96
C ASP A 208 9.08 19.26 2.93
N ILE A 209 10.36 18.96 3.17
CA ILE A 209 11.18 18.20 2.22
C ILE A 209 10.71 16.75 2.03
N SER A 210 10.17 16.09 3.05
CA SER A 210 9.59 14.75 2.91
C SER A 210 8.35 14.79 2.02
N GLU A 211 7.50 15.81 2.17
CA GLU A 211 6.34 16.00 1.29
C GLU A 211 6.76 16.33 -0.16
N ALA A 212 7.76 17.20 -0.36
CA ALA A 212 8.25 17.55 -1.69
C ALA A 212 8.86 16.35 -2.42
N ALA A 213 9.71 15.57 -1.73
CA ALA A 213 10.30 14.35 -2.28
C ALA A 213 9.22 13.31 -2.62
N TYR A 214 8.24 13.12 -1.72
CA TYR A 214 7.12 12.21 -1.93
C TYR A 214 6.35 12.55 -3.20
N TRP A 215 5.87 13.79 -3.35
CA TRP A 215 5.09 14.15 -4.54
C TRP A 215 5.90 14.08 -5.83
N LYS A 216 7.20 14.35 -5.75
CA LYS A 216 8.09 14.23 -6.92
C LYS A 216 8.25 12.77 -7.35
N ALA A 217 8.46 11.85 -6.41
CA ALA A 217 8.52 10.41 -6.67
C ALA A 217 7.17 9.86 -7.17
N TYR A 218 6.08 10.24 -6.51
CA TYR A 218 4.72 9.88 -6.89
C TYR A 218 4.41 10.24 -8.35
N GLN A 219 4.84 11.41 -8.84
CA GLN A 219 4.66 11.80 -10.24
C GLN A 219 5.36 10.88 -11.24
N LEU A 220 6.53 10.32 -10.88
CA LEU A 220 7.23 9.37 -11.73
C LEU A 220 6.47 8.04 -11.80
N GLY A 221 6.00 7.55 -10.65
CA GLY A 221 5.16 6.34 -10.57
C GLY A 221 3.86 6.51 -11.36
N LEU A 222 3.15 7.61 -11.11
CA LEU A 222 1.88 7.93 -11.76
C LEU A 222 2.03 8.10 -13.28
N TYR A 223 3.13 8.70 -13.76
CA TYR A 223 3.42 8.75 -15.19
C TYR A 223 3.49 7.35 -15.78
N VAL A 224 4.27 6.45 -15.18
CA VAL A 224 4.42 5.08 -15.65
C VAL A 224 3.09 4.32 -15.63
N ASP A 225 2.29 4.48 -14.58
CA ASP A 225 0.96 3.86 -14.45
C ASP A 225 -0.01 4.37 -15.53
N ASN A 226 0.03 5.67 -15.83
CA ASN A 226 -0.75 6.25 -16.91
C ASN A 226 -0.30 5.73 -18.29
N GLN A 227 1.00 5.62 -18.52
CA GLN A 227 1.52 5.04 -19.77
C GLN A 227 1.14 3.56 -19.93
N GLU A 228 1.18 2.77 -18.85
CA GLU A 228 0.69 1.39 -18.83
C GLU A 228 -0.80 1.30 -19.16
N THR A 229 -1.64 2.10 -18.49
CA THR A 229 -3.08 2.16 -18.76
C THR A 229 -3.36 2.52 -20.21
N TRP A 230 -2.72 3.58 -20.72
CA TRP A 230 -2.88 4.01 -22.10
C TRP A 230 -2.45 2.94 -23.11
N GLN A 231 -1.31 2.28 -22.89
CA GLN A 231 -0.83 1.22 -23.78
C GLN A 231 -1.80 0.02 -23.82
N ARG A 232 -2.34 -0.39 -22.68
CA ARG A 232 -3.34 -1.48 -22.60
C ARG A 232 -4.61 -1.14 -23.37
N CYS A 233 -5.10 0.10 -23.23
CA CYS A 233 -6.30 0.56 -23.94
C CYS A 233 -6.06 0.73 -25.44
N LYS A 234 -4.88 1.21 -25.85
CA LYS A 234 -4.54 1.43 -27.26
C LYS A 234 -4.47 0.13 -28.06
N GLY A 235 -4.12 -0.99 -27.42
CA GLY A 235 -3.98 -2.30 -28.06
C GLY A 235 -5.24 -3.17 -28.06
N GLY A 236 -6.35 -2.74 -27.46
CA GLY A 236 -7.57 -3.54 -27.33
C GLY A 236 -8.77 -2.98 -28.11
N ASP A 237 -9.59 -3.88 -28.67
CA ASP A 237 -10.78 -3.49 -29.46
C ASP A 237 -11.96 -2.99 -28.60
N HIS A 238 -11.88 -3.15 -27.27
CA HIS A 238 -13.00 -2.92 -26.35
C HIS A 238 -12.98 -1.55 -25.65
N VAL A 239 -11.89 -0.78 -25.75
CA VAL A 239 -11.78 0.54 -25.12
C VAL A 239 -11.46 1.58 -26.18
N ARG A 240 -12.44 2.41 -26.52
CA ARG A 240 -12.28 3.50 -27.49
C ARG A 240 -11.97 4.84 -26.84
N ARG A 241 -12.37 5.01 -25.58
CA ARG A 241 -12.31 6.27 -24.85
C ARG A 241 -11.67 6.10 -23.48
N MET A 242 -11.01 7.17 -23.04
CA MET A 242 -10.41 7.29 -21.72
C MET A 242 -10.87 8.60 -21.09
N GLU A 243 -11.28 8.52 -19.83
CA GLU A 243 -11.58 9.67 -19.00
C GLU A 243 -10.31 10.10 -18.26
N ILE A 244 -10.10 11.41 -18.14
CA ILE A 244 -9.13 11.95 -17.20
C ILE A 244 -9.83 12.15 -15.87
N VAL A 245 -9.40 11.40 -14.85
CA VAL A 245 -9.91 11.54 -13.49
C VAL A 245 -8.81 12.02 -12.56
N GLY A 246 -9.19 12.53 -11.39
CA GLY A 246 -8.25 13.02 -10.40
C GLY A 246 -8.96 13.67 -9.21
N PRO A 247 -8.22 14.06 -8.17
CA PRO A 247 -8.79 14.77 -7.03
C PRO A 247 -9.34 16.14 -7.43
N ASP A 248 -10.31 16.64 -6.68
CA ASP A 248 -10.78 18.04 -6.73
C ASP A 248 -10.76 18.55 -5.31
N ASP A 249 -9.55 18.89 -4.88
CA ASP A 249 -9.26 19.46 -3.59
C ASP A 249 -8.56 20.82 -3.77
N GLU A 250 -8.18 21.45 -2.67
CA GLU A 250 -7.48 22.74 -2.64
C GLU A 250 -6.13 22.74 -3.38
N PHE A 251 -5.53 21.57 -3.61
CA PHE A 251 -4.26 21.42 -4.34
C PHE A 251 -4.46 21.08 -5.82
N THR A 252 -5.68 20.90 -6.32
CA THR A 252 -5.94 20.71 -7.75
C THR A 252 -5.81 22.06 -8.47
N CYS A 253 -4.97 22.15 -9.51
CA CYS A 253 -4.85 23.37 -10.31
C CYS A 253 -6.01 23.54 -11.30
N GLU A 254 -6.23 24.75 -11.81
CA GLU A 254 -7.31 25.05 -12.78
C GLU A 254 -7.23 24.20 -14.04
N HIS A 255 -6.02 23.97 -14.59
CA HIS A 255 -5.83 23.12 -15.76
C HIS A 255 -6.31 21.69 -15.50
N CYS A 256 -5.93 21.09 -14.36
CA CYS A 256 -6.38 19.75 -13.98
C CYS A 256 -7.89 19.70 -13.71
N ARG A 257 -8.49 20.73 -13.08
CA ARG A 257 -9.95 20.81 -12.90
C ARG A 257 -10.68 20.87 -14.23
N ALA A 258 -10.16 21.64 -15.18
CA ALA A 258 -10.73 21.76 -16.52
C ALA A 258 -10.59 20.46 -17.33
N ALA A 259 -9.59 19.63 -17.07
CA ALA A 259 -9.40 18.35 -17.73
C ALA A 259 -10.19 17.20 -17.09
N ARG A 260 -10.46 17.28 -15.79
CA ARG A 260 -11.17 16.24 -15.02
C ARG A 260 -12.58 15.99 -15.60
N GLY A 261 -12.95 14.71 -15.71
CA GLY A 261 -14.25 14.29 -16.23
C GLY A 261 -14.36 14.33 -17.75
N LYS A 262 -13.33 14.84 -18.45
CA LYS A 262 -13.33 14.86 -19.91
C LYS A 262 -12.89 13.51 -20.44
N GLU A 263 -13.65 13.04 -21.42
CA GLU A 263 -13.35 11.84 -22.17
C GLU A 263 -12.66 12.19 -23.49
N TYR A 264 -11.67 11.38 -23.84
CA TYR A 264 -10.90 11.50 -25.06
C TYR A 264 -10.90 10.16 -25.78
N LEU A 265 -10.80 10.19 -27.11
CA LEU A 265 -10.39 8.99 -27.85
C LEU A 265 -9.01 8.56 -27.36
N VAL A 266 -8.77 7.26 -27.18
CA VAL A 266 -7.48 6.72 -26.69
C VAL A 266 -6.28 7.29 -27.48
N VAL A 267 -6.43 7.50 -28.79
CA VAL A 267 -5.37 8.02 -29.67
C VAL A 267 -5.19 9.54 -29.60
N ARG A 268 -6.07 10.26 -28.89
CA ARG A 268 -6.07 11.73 -28.74
C ARG A 268 -6.07 12.19 -27.29
N VAL A 269 -5.99 11.29 -26.32
CA VAL A 269 -5.91 11.66 -24.91
C VAL A 269 -4.60 12.43 -24.67
N PRO A 270 -4.65 13.61 -24.02
CA PRO A 270 -3.44 14.38 -23.74
C PRO A 270 -2.56 13.60 -22.76
N GLU A 271 -1.24 13.73 -22.90
CA GLU A 271 -0.28 13.09 -22.00
C GLU A 271 -0.48 13.57 -20.56
N LEU A 272 -0.52 12.60 -19.64
CA LEU A 272 -0.43 12.81 -18.20
C LEU A 272 0.96 12.42 -17.69
N PRO A 273 1.57 13.20 -16.78
CA PRO A 273 1.03 14.42 -16.19
C PRO A 273 0.99 15.58 -17.19
N HIS A 274 0.03 16.49 -17.03
CA HIS A 274 -0.05 17.66 -17.91
C HIS A 274 1.17 18.56 -17.71
N ARG A 275 1.82 18.97 -18.81
CA ARG A 275 2.91 19.97 -18.78
C ARG A 275 2.48 21.32 -18.22
N GLU A 276 1.19 21.65 -18.35
CA GLU A 276 0.59 22.87 -17.82
C GLU A 276 0.10 22.74 -16.37
N CYS A 277 0.37 21.61 -15.71
CA CYS A 277 -0.02 21.44 -14.31
C CYS A 277 0.80 22.38 -13.41
N THR A 278 0.11 23.25 -12.68
CA THR A 278 0.70 24.19 -11.72
C THR A 278 0.43 23.82 -10.27
N SER A 279 -0.09 22.61 -10.02
CA SER A 279 -0.35 22.16 -8.65
C SER A 279 0.94 22.14 -7.83
N PRO A 280 0.94 22.61 -6.57
CA PRO A 280 2.10 22.50 -5.70
C PRO A 280 2.48 21.04 -5.40
N ARG A 281 1.54 20.10 -5.50
CA ARG A 281 1.76 18.65 -5.38
C ARG A 281 2.03 17.98 -6.74
N GLY A 282 2.10 18.81 -7.78
CA GLY A 282 2.04 18.47 -9.20
C GLY A 282 0.83 17.63 -9.59
N CYS A 283 0.88 17.09 -10.81
CA CYS A 283 -0.29 16.47 -11.41
C CYS A 283 -0.61 15.14 -10.74
N ARG A 284 -1.87 14.98 -10.30
CA ARG A 284 -2.41 13.76 -9.69
C ARG A 284 -3.51 13.14 -10.56
N CYS A 285 -3.59 13.55 -11.82
CA CYS A 285 -4.55 13.04 -12.78
C CYS A 285 -4.13 11.64 -13.24
N ARG A 286 -5.11 10.78 -13.44
CA ARG A 286 -4.93 9.44 -13.99
C ARG A 286 -5.89 9.21 -15.15
N TYR A 287 -5.55 8.25 -15.98
CA TYR A 287 -6.49 7.74 -16.97
C TYR A 287 -7.41 6.69 -16.37
N GLU A 288 -8.68 6.74 -16.76
CA GLU A 288 -9.67 5.69 -16.46
C GLU A 288 -10.30 5.20 -17.78
N PRO A 289 -10.23 3.90 -18.12
CA PRO A 289 -10.87 3.37 -19.32
C PRO A 289 -12.40 3.52 -19.25
N VAL A 290 -13.01 4.06 -20.30
CA VAL A 290 -14.48 4.09 -20.40
C VAL A 290 -14.93 2.83 -21.10
N LEU A 291 -15.63 1.96 -20.38
CA LEU A 291 -16.26 0.77 -20.95
C LEU A 291 -17.54 1.20 -21.65
N GLU A 292 -17.61 0.99 -22.97
CA GLU A 292 -18.86 1.14 -23.70
C GLU A 292 -19.82 0.06 -23.17
N THR A 293 -20.88 0.46 -22.47
CA THR A 293 -22.01 -0.43 -22.24
C THR A 293 -22.53 -0.80 -23.63
N VAL A 294 -22.60 -2.09 -23.93
CA VAL A 294 -23.26 -2.59 -25.12
C VAL A 294 -24.74 -2.22 -24.98
N GLU A 295 -25.10 -1.01 -25.38
CA GLU A 295 -26.49 -0.69 -25.69
C GLU A 295 -26.91 -1.67 -26.79
N GLU A 296 -27.97 -2.41 -26.49
CA GLU A 296 -28.58 -3.42 -27.34
C GLU A 296 -28.58 -2.96 -28.78
N ILE A 297 -27.80 -3.62 -29.64
CA ILE A 297 -27.95 -3.51 -31.08
C ILE A 297 -29.42 -3.81 -31.34
N PRO A 298 -30.24 -2.85 -31.82
CA PRO A 298 -31.61 -3.16 -32.18
C PRO A 298 -31.49 -4.18 -33.31
N LEU A 299 -31.92 -5.41 -33.04
CA LEU A 299 -32.18 -6.38 -34.10
C LEU A 299 -33.38 -5.81 -34.86
N HIS A 300 -33.11 -4.96 -35.85
CA HIS A 300 -34.10 -4.60 -36.85
C HIS A 300 -34.46 -5.88 -37.59
N GLY A 301 -35.67 -6.36 -37.31
CA GLY A 301 -36.33 -7.43 -38.06
C GLY A 301 -36.82 -6.99 -39.43
#